data_AF-A0AAD9QXZ8-F1
#
_entry.id   AF-A0AAD9QXZ8-F1
#
_cell.length_a   1.000
_cell.length_b   1.000
_cell.length_c   1.000
_cell.angle_alpha   90.00
_cell.angle_beta   90.00
_cell.angle_gamma   90.00
#
_symmetry.space_group_name_H-M   'P 1'
#
loop_
_entity.id
_entity.type
_entity.pdbx_description
1 polymer ?
#
loop_
_entity_poly.entity_id
_entity_poly.type
_entity_poly.pdbx_seq_one_letter_code
_entity_poly.pdbx_strand_id
1 'polypeptide(L)'
;MATCSLRFCWALSSGLVCKPTVSIWGLFISLVRFSNGIKAMSKSINLSSSPYLADRKMDMDAISGVSSMGAMPTDKQQNSVINYASGNNGSHPTNNRHDSLVLCPVKPQIQVTEPTEPNGDRFVINVSGLKFETHLQTLEQFPETLLGNPVKRLKYFDSVRNEYFFDRNRPAFDAILFYYQSGGKLLRPANVPMDVFADEIRFYDLGDDILHKVEQEEGYIEEEKPILPENKLQRKIWQLFEFPDTSLGARIIAIFSVMVITLSIVTFCVETLPQFRKNEDEKRKQPWFTLETACIIWFTFEYLMRLISSPQKLLFVRSFLNLIDIVAILPYYITLPMQDTKASSFGVLRVIRLVRVFRIFKLSRHSRGLQILGHTLRASLRELGLLIFFLLIGVILFSSAVYYAEGESGTDFKSIPDAFWWAVVTMTTVGYGDMKPTTVWGKIVGSLCAISGVLTIALPVPVIVSNFNYFYHRENEQRAAEQSKKEKERKEAERRQKELQEQEQERKYDTIDHNGMNGPESAGIDMEVVTSSDSIPSHLNANKHKANTAVVSNSMPLVDYPDSTIRFETGV
;
A
#
# COMPACT_ATOMS: atom_id res chain seq x y z
N MET A 1 12.35 -3.43 37.47
CA MET A 1 11.51 -3.37 38.69
C MET A 1 10.82 -2.01 38.92
N ALA A 2 10.45 -1.25 37.87
CA ALA A 2 9.78 0.07 38.02
C ALA A 2 8.33 0.11 37.51
N THR A 3 7.77 -1.02 37.06
CA THR A 3 6.39 -1.10 36.55
C THR A 3 5.39 -1.71 37.54
N CYS A 4 5.85 -2.19 38.70
CA CYS A 4 4.99 -2.83 39.70
C CYS A 4 4.48 -1.86 40.79
N SER A 5 5.21 -0.77 41.10
CA SER A 5 4.87 0.09 42.24
C SER A 5 3.75 1.12 42.01
N LEU A 6 3.39 1.45 40.76
CA LEU A 6 2.34 2.42 40.48
C LEU A 6 0.91 1.86 40.54
N ARG A 7 0.73 0.53 40.45
CA ARG A 7 -0.60 -0.09 40.61
C ARG A 7 -1.02 -0.26 42.07
N PHE A 8 -0.08 -0.28 43.00
CA PHE A 8 -0.38 -0.53 44.42
C PHE A 8 -0.73 0.75 45.21
N CYS A 9 -0.17 1.91 44.84
CA CYS A 9 -0.47 3.17 45.54
C CYS A 9 -1.86 3.77 45.22
N TRP A 10 -2.48 3.43 44.08
CA TRP A 10 -3.83 3.92 43.77
C TRP A 10 -4.94 3.08 44.44
N ALA A 11 -4.63 1.85 44.84
CA ALA A 11 -5.61 0.91 45.41
C ALA A 11 -5.82 1.05 46.93
N LEU A 12 -4.97 1.81 47.64
CA LEU A 12 -5.05 1.94 49.10
C LEU A 12 -5.58 3.30 49.61
N SER A 13 -5.77 4.30 48.75
CA SER A 13 -6.23 5.65 49.19
C SER A 13 -7.69 5.98 48.85
N SER A 14 -8.42 5.13 48.14
CA SER A 14 -9.80 5.41 47.74
C SER A 14 -10.72 4.27 48.14
N GLY A 15 -11.20 4.30 49.39
CA GLY A 15 -12.25 3.42 49.90
C GLY A 15 -13.61 3.70 49.26
N LEU A 16 -13.72 3.61 47.93
CA LEU A 16 -14.94 3.81 47.17
C LEU A 16 -15.07 2.72 46.10
N VAL A 17 -16.06 1.87 46.35
CA VAL A 17 -16.68 0.86 45.48
C VAL A 17 -16.43 1.10 43.98
N CYS A 18 -15.60 0.24 43.38
CA CYS A 18 -15.34 0.19 41.95
C CYS A 18 -16.63 -0.04 41.14
N LYS A 19 -17.04 0.96 40.35
CA LYS A 19 -17.77 0.73 39.09
C LYS A 19 -16.78 0.81 37.93
N PRO A 20 -16.82 -0.09 36.93
CA PRO A 20 -15.90 -0.02 35.81
C PRO A 20 -16.38 1.08 34.86
N THR A 21 -15.77 2.27 34.93
CA THR A 21 -15.86 3.24 33.86
C THR A 21 -14.98 2.76 32.71
N VAL A 22 -15.60 2.13 31.72
CA VAL A 22 -14.94 1.78 30.46
C VAL A 22 -14.60 3.09 29.74
N SER A 23 -13.33 3.50 29.83
CA SER A 23 -12.82 4.57 28.98
C SER A 23 -12.87 4.10 27.53
N ILE A 24 -13.58 4.85 26.70
CA ILE A 24 -13.64 4.68 25.24
C ILE A 24 -12.24 4.57 24.63
N TRP A 25 -11.28 5.35 25.14
CA TRP A 25 -9.88 5.29 24.74
C TRP A 25 -9.19 3.99 25.20
N GLY A 26 -9.54 3.48 26.38
CA GLY A 26 -9.10 2.17 26.85
C GLY A 26 -9.61 1.02 25.97
N LEU A 27 -10.86 1.11 25.49
CA LEU A 27 -11.42 0.17 24.52
C LEU A 27 -10.70 0.26 23.17
N PHE A 28 -10.44 1.46 22.67
CA PHE A 28 -9.72 1.68 21.40
C PHE A 28 -8.27 1.19 21.45
N ILE A 29 -7.54 1.51 22.52
CA ILE A 29 -6.16 1.02 22.75
C ILE A 29 -6.14 -0.51 22.93
N SER A 30 -7.11 -1.07 23.65
CA SER A 30 -7.20 -2.52 23.86
C SER A 30 -7.54 -3.23 22.54
N LEU A 31 -8.38 -2.66 21.70
CA LEU A 31 -8.70 -3.18 20.36
C LEU A 31 -7.51 -3.09 19.40
N VAL A 32 -6.74 -2.01 19.42
CA VAL A 32 -5.51 -1.87 18.63
C VAL A 32 -4.43 -2.85 19.11
N ARG A 33 -4.25 -3.01 20.43
CA ARG A 33 -3.33 -4.00 21.01
C ARG A 33 -3.74 -5.44 20.71
N PHE A 34 -5.04 -5.74 20.78
CA PHE A 34 -5.58 -7.05 20.44
C PHE A 34 -5.39 -7.37 18.94
N SER A 35 -5.63 -6.40 18.06
CA SER A 35 -5.36 -6.53 16.61
C SER A 35 -3.87 -6.77 16.32
N ASN A 36 -2.97 -6.07 17.01
CA ASN A 36 -1.52 -6.24 16.85
C ASN A 36 -1.00 -7.57 17.43
N GLY A 37 -1.54 -8.01 18.58
CA GLY A 37 -1.21 -9.31 19.18
C GLY A 37 -1.64 -10.49 18.30
N ILE A 38 -2.76 -10.35 17.56
CA ILE A 38 -3.25 -11.40 16.66
C ILE A 38 -2.47 -11.45 15.35
N LYS A 39 -1.99 -10.32 14.80
CA LYS A 39 -1.08 -10.35 13.63
C LYS A 39 0.25 -11.07 13.97
N ALA A 40 0.77 -10.90 15.18
CA ALA A 40 1.95 -11.63 15.64
C ALA A 40 1.68 -13.15 15.74
N MET A 41 0.50 -13.54 16.23
CA MET A 41 0.07 -14.93 16.34
C MET A 41 -0.24 -15.57 14.97
N SER A 42 -0.83 -14.82 14.03
CA SER A 42 -1.06 -15.26 12.65
C SER A 42 0.26 -15.44 11.89
N LYS A 43 1.25 -14.59 12.17
CA LYS A 43 2.61 -14.71 11.61
C LYS A 43 3.34 -15.92 12.20
N SER A 44 3.08 -16.31 13.45
CA SER A 44 3.64 -17.54 14.03
C SER A 44 2.94 -18.82 13.54
N ILE A 45 1.67 -18.75 13.14
CA ILE A 45 0.92 -19.90 12.60
C ILE A 45 1.28 -20.16 11.12
N ASN A 46 1.60 -19.12 10.34
CA ASN A 46 2.09 -19.26 8.95
C ASN A 46 3.59 -19.58 8.84
N LEU A 47 4.33 -19.62 9.95
CA LEU A 47 5.76 -19.92 9.96
C LEU A 47 6.09 -21.42 10.03
N SER A 48 5.08 -22.31 10.08
CA SER A 48 5.32 -23.76 10.16
C SER A 48 5.51 -24.46 8.80
N SER A 49 5.57 -23.72 7.69
CA SER A 49 5.63 -24.30 6.33
C SER A 49 6.74 -23.72 5.43
N SER A 50 7.83 -23.18 5.98
CA SER A 50 9.02 -22.84 5.19
C SER A 50 10.32 -23.18 5.94
N PRO A 51 11.16 -24.10 5.42
CA PRO A 51 12.39 -24.53 6.10
C PRO A 51 13.55 -23.52 6.05
N TYR A 52 13.36 -22.30 5.52
CA TYR A 52 14.45 -21.33 5.28
C TYR A 52 14.48 -20.13 6.24
N LEU A 53 13.73 -20.17 7.34
CA LEU A 53 13.73 -19.09 8.35
C LEU A 53 14.50 -19.41 9.64
N ALA A 54 15.15 -20.58 9.71
CA ALA A 54 15.98 -20.95 10.86
C ALA A 54 17.33 -20.18 10.91
N ASP A 55 17.88 -19.77 9.76
CA ASP A 55 19.19 -19.10 9.71
C ASP A 55 19.18 -17.65 10.22
N ARG A 56 18.04 -16.96 10.15
CA ARG A 56 17.95 -15.56 10.63
C ARG A 56 17.96 -15.40 12.14
N LYS A 57 17.92 -16.49 12.92
CA LYS A 57 18.03 -16.43 14.39
C LYS A 57 19.46 -16.63 14.88
N MET A 58 20.38 -17.13 14.06
CA MET A 58 21.79 -17.28 14.44
C MET A 58 22.62 -16.01 14.19
N ASP A 59 22.26 -15.18 13.20
CA ASP A 59 23.06 -13.99 12.86
C ASP A 59 22.77 -12.74 13.73
N MET A 60 21.64 -12.69 14.43
CA MET A 60 21.30 -11.54 15.29
C MET A 60 21.94 -11.63 16.69
N ASP A 61 22.29 -12.85 17.14
CA ASP A 61 22.97 -13.05 18.43
C ASP A 61 24.50 -12.84 18.33
N ALA A 62 25.04 -12.69 17.11
CA ALA A 62 26.47 -12.45 16.86
C ALA A 62 26.89 -10.96 16.85
N ILE A 63 25.92 -10.02 16.92
CA ILE A 63 26.19 -8.56 16.82
C ILE A 63 26.06 -7.83 18.18
N SER A 64 25.66 -8.52 19.25
CA SER A 64 25.63 -7.96 20.61
C SER A 64 26.61 -8.66 21.56
N GLY A 65 27.92 -8.45 21.33
CA GLY A 65 28.99 -8.94 22.21
C GLY A 65 29.71 -7.79 22.92
N VAL A 66 29.18 -7.37 24.06
CA VAL A 66 29.85 -6.46 25.00
C VAL A 66 31.04 -7.17 25.65
N SER A 67 32.14 -6.43 25.75
CA SER A 67 33.44 -6.82 26.29
C SER A 67 33.38 -7.38 27.71
N SER A 68 34.03 -8.53 27.96
CA SER A 68 34.49 -8.92 29.30
C SER A 68 35.80 -9.70 29.20
N MET A 69 36.81 -9.20 29.90
CA MET A 69 38.15 -9.78 30.06
C MET A 69 38.10 -11.19 30.66
N GLY A 70 39.02 -12.07 30.25
CA GLY A 70 39.25 -13.34 30.92
C GLY A 70 40.23 -14.29 30.22
N ALA A 71 41.51 -14.17 30.59
CA ALA A 71 42.55 -15.21 30.66
C ALA A 71 42.95 -16.05 29.41
N MET A 72 44.23 -15.89 29.06
CA MET A 72 45.09 -16.79 28.26
C MET A 72 45.29 -18.17 28.94
N PRO A 73 45.63 -19.25 28.20
CA PRO A 73 47.06 -19.59 28.09
C PRO A 73 47.55 -20.22 26.75
N THR A 74 48.72 -19.72 26.32
CA THR A 74 49.95 -20.38 25.80
C THR A 74 49.94 -21.55 24.78
N ASP A 75 50.62 -21.27 23.66
CA ASP A 75 51.69 -22.02 22.97
C ASP A 75 51.52 -23.51 22.58
N LYS A 76 51.67 -23.80 21.28
CA LYS A 76 52.96 -24.31 20.71
C LYS A 76 52.95 -24.45 19.18
N GLN A 77 54.07 -24.03 18.62
CA GLN A 77 54.59 -24.26 17.26
C GLN A 77 54.53 -25.74 16.84
N GLN A 78 54.41 -26.06 15.53
CA GLN A 78 55.59 -26.35 14.69
C GLN A 78 55.27 -26.60 13.19
N ASN A 79 56.27 -26.24 12.40
CA ASN A 79 56.44 -26.22 10.94
C ASN A 79 56.76 -27.59 10.31
N SER A 80 56.88 -27.56 8.96
CA SER A 80 57.54 -28.48 7.99
C SER A 80 56.60 -29.55 7.39
N VAL A 81 56.24 -29.56 6.09
CA VAL A 81 56.92 -29.39 4.78
C VAL A 81 57.84 -30.58 4.41
N ILE A 82 57.55 -31.18 3.23
CA ILE A 82 58.43 -31.86 2.24
C ILE A 82 58.32 -33.41 2.04
N ASN A 83 57.69 -33.77 0.91
CA ASN A 83 58.11 -34.66 -0.20
C ASN A 83 57.89 -36.20 -0.30
N TYR A 84 57.44 -36.54 -1.54
CA TYR A 84 57.77 -37.61 -2.50
C TYR A 84 57.51 -39.11 -2.21
N ALA A 85 56.52 -39.62 -2.97
CA ALA A 85 56.62 -40.63 -4.03
C ALA A 85 56.88 -42.14 -3.75
N SER A 86 55.87 -42.92 -4.20
CA SER A 86 55.92 -44.08 -5.12
C SER A 86 55.99 -45.53 -4.61
N GLY A 87 55.14 -46.36 -5.25
CA GLY A 87 55.25 -47.81 -5.47
C GLY A 87 54.58 -48.74 -4.43
N ASN A 88 53.99 -49.90 -4.72
CA ASN A 88 53.31 -50.60 -5.82
C ASN A 88 53.00 -52.04 -5.29
N ASN A 89 52.00 -52.75 -5.87
CA ASN A 89 51.78 -54.23 -5.96
C ASN A 89 50.26 -54.50 -5.94
N GLY A 90 49.59 -55.07 -6.96
CA GLY A 90 49.74 -56.35 -7.69
C GLY A 90 48.36 -57.07 -7.56
N SER A 91 47.72 -57.80 -8.48
CA SER A 91 48.16 -58.63 -9.62
C SER A 91 46.93 -59.22 -10.40
N HIS A 92 46.95 -59.19 -11.75
CA HIS A 92 46.61 -60.23 -12.79
C HIS A 92 45.24 -60.99 -12.87
N PRO A 93 44.87 -61.70 -14.00
CA PRO A 93 45.10 -61.46 -15.46
C PRO A 93 44.00 -61.98 -16.49
N THR A 94 44.24 -61.72 -17.81
CA THR A 94 43.79 -62.42 -19.08
C THR A 94 42.34 -62.18 -19.61
N ASN A 95 41.94 -62.21 -20.91
CA ASN A 95 42.46 -62.75 -22.19
C ASN A 95 41.69 -62.20 -23.46
N ASN A 96 42.39 -62.03 -24.60
CA ASN A 96 42.13 -62.15 -26.07
C ASN A 96 40.78 -61.91 -26.87
N ARG A 97 40.97 -61.21 -28.02
CA ARG A 97 40.52 -61.40 -29.45
C ARG A 97 39.06 -61.15 -29.95
N HIS A 98 38.85 -60.27 -30.95
CA HIS A 98 38.78 -60.53 -32.44
C HIS A 98 38.21 -59.33 -33.24
N ASP A 99 38.63 -59.22 -34.52
CA ASP A 99 38.37 -58.18 -35.53
C ASP A 99 36.91 -58.00 -36.01
N SER A 100 36.58 -56.80 -36.51
CA SER A 100 35.83 -56.58 -37.77
C SER A 100 35.84 -55.10 -38.19
N LEU A 101 36.43 -54.83 -39.37
CA LEU A 101 36.33 -53.57 -40.12
C LEU A 101 35.12 -53.64 -41.08
N VAL A 102 34.18 -52.71 -40.96
CA VAL A 102 33.18 -52.40 -42.00
C VAL A 102 33.11 -50.88 -42.15
N LEU A 103 33.39 -50.41 -43.37
CA LEU A 103 33.32 -49.02 -43.81
C LEU A 103 31.86 -48.59 -44.03
N CYS A 104 31.45 -47.43 -43.50
CA CYS A 104 30.24 -46.70 -43.91
C CYS A 104 30.49 -45.17 -43.88
N PRO A 105 29.78 -44.38 -44.71
CA PRO A 105 30.31 -43.14 -45.28
C PRO A 105 30.16 -41.88 -44.41
N VAL A 106 31.07 -40.95 -44.67
CA VAL A 106 31.21 -39.61 -44.09
C VAL A 106 29.95 -38.77 -44.26
N LYS A 107 29.45 -38.19 -43.16
CA LYS A 107 28.53 -37.04 -43.14
C LYS A 107 29.37 -35.80 -42.82
N PRO A 108 29.26 -34.69 -43.57
CA PRO A 108 30.06 -33.50 -43.28
C PRO A 108 29.61 -32.90 -41.95
N GLN A 109 30.48 -32.96 -40.94
CA GLN A 109 30.30 -32.14 -39.74
C GLN A 109 30.69 -30.72 -40.10
N ILE A 110 29.71 -29.81 -40.06
CA ILE A 110 29.97 -28.37 -40.02
C ILE A 110 30.69 -28.13 -38.69
N GLN A 111 32.02 -28.01 -38.74
CA GLN A 111 32.80 -27.51 -37.62
C GLN A 111 32.41 -26.05 -37.41
N VAL A 112 31.57 -25.80 -36.40
CA VAL A 112 31.47 -24.48 -35.79
C VAL A 112 32.85 -24.18 -35.25
N THR A 113 33.58 -23.32 -35.94
CA THR A 113 34.90 -22.88 -35.52
C THR A 113 34.66 -22.04 -34.26
N GLU A 114 35.04 -22.56 -33.10
CA GLU A 114 35.15 -21.75 -31.89
C GLU A 114 36.09 -20.58 -32.19
N PRO A 115 35.71 -19.33 -31.90
CA PRO A 115 36.58 -18.20 -32.14
C PRO A 115 37.85 -18.36 -31.31
N THR A 116 38.98 -18.34 -31.99
CA THR A 116 40.32 -18.46 -31.40
C THR A 116 40.56 -17.25 -30.51
N GLU A 117 40.80 -17.49 -29.21
CA GLU A 117 40.97 -16.42 -28.22
C GLU A 117 42.21 -15.56 -28.47
N PRO A 118 42.06 -14.23 -28.57
CA PRO A 118 43.13 -13.30 -28.30
C PRO A 118 42.94 -12.77 -26.87
N ASN A 119 43.64 -13.39 -25.93
CA ASN A 119 44.06 -12.85 -24.64
C ASN A 119 43.15 -11.75 -24.02
N GLY A 120 42.19 -12.18 -23.20
CA GLY A 120 41.70 -11.37 -22.07
C GLY A 120 40.20 -11.33 -21.91
N ASP A 121 39.58 -12.46 -21.56
CA ASP A 121 38.54 -12.66 -20.52
C ASP A 121 37.43 -11.60 -20.32
N ARG A 122 37.21 -10.72 -21.30
CA ARG A 122 36.38 -9.51 -21.22
C ARG A 122 35.19 -9.66 -22.14
N PHE A 123 34.04 -9.66 -21.49
CA PHE A 123 32.72 -9.74 -22.08
C PHE A 123 32.18 -8.32 -22.30
N VAL A 124 32.02 -7.91 -23.55
CA VAL A 124 31.59 -6.55 -23.93
C VAL A 124 30.09 -6.49 -24.15
N ILE A 125 29.42 -5.58 -23.44
CA ILE A 125 27.98 -5.34 -23.53
C ILE A 125 27.76 -3.89 -23.94
N ASN A 126 27.12 -3.66 -25.08
CA ASN A 126 26.79 -2.36 -25.59
C ASN A 126 25.29 -2.07 -25.39
N VAL A 127 24.98 -1.11 -24.50
CA VAL A 127 23.60 -0.67 -24.24
C VAL A 127 23.38 0.69 -24.89
N SER A 128 22.64 0.72 -26.01
CA SER A 128 22.35 1.92 -26.83
C SER A 128 23.56 2.85 -27.01
N GLY A 129 24.72 2.26 -27.30
CA GLY A 129 25.99 2.96 -27.56
C GLY A 129 26.92 3.10 -26.34
N LEU A 130 26.45 2.80 -25.13
CA LEU A 130 27.29 2.78 -23.93
C LEU A 130 27.90 1.38 -23.74
N LYS A 131 29.23 1.30 -23.79
CA LYS A 131 29.93 0.02 -23.61
C LYS A 131 30.22 -0.24 -22.14
N PHE A 132 29.90 -1.45 -21.73
CA PHE A 132 30.22 -2.04 -20.44
C PHE A 132 31.11 -3.26 -20.68
N GLU A 133 32.04 -3.49 -19.77
CA GLU A 133 32.96 -4.63 -19.81
C GLU A 133 32.89 -5.37 -18.47
N THR A 134 32.86 -6.69 -18.53
CA THR A 134 32.89 -7.55 -17.35
C THR A 134 33.57 -8.89 -17.67
N HIS A 135 33.74 -9.77 -16.70
CA HIS A 135 34.21 -11.14 -16.94
C HIS A 135 33.05 -12.08 -17.21
N LEU A 136 33.29 -13.11 -18.04
CA LEU A 136 32.28 -14.13 -18.33
C LEU A 136 31.82 -14.84 -17.04
N GLN A 137 32.77 -15.16 -16.16
CA GLN A 137 32.53 -15.78 -14.85
C GLN A 137 31.55 -14.98 -13.97
N THR A 138 31.57 -13.65 -14.06
CA THR A 138 30.67 -12.77 -13.30
C THR A 138 29.21 -12.96 -13.75
N LEU A 139 28.97 -13.17 -15.04
CA LEU A 139 27.63 -13.41 -15.58
C LEU A 139 27.15 -14.83 -15.29
N GLU A 140 28.05 -15.81 -15.37
CA GLU A 140 27.76 -17.23 -15.13
C GLU A 140 27.38 -17.55 -13.69
N GLN A 141 27.61 -16.61 -12.74
CA GLN A 141 27.10 -16.72 -11.38
C GLN A 141 25.57 -16.82 -11.33
N PHE A 142 24.85 -16.31 -12.34
CA PHE A 142 23.39 -16.33 -12.42
C PHE A 142 22.92 -16.92 -13.76
N PRO A 143 23.04 -18.26 -13.96
CA PRO A 143 22.84 -18.91 -15.26
C PRO A 143 21.39 -18.89 -15.78
N GLU A 144 20.42 -18.64 -14.89
CA GLU A 144 19.00 -18.52 -15.25
C GLU A 144 18.67 -17.19 -15.93
N THR A 145 19.50 -16.17 -15.74
CA THR A 145 19.26 -14.82 -16.27
C THR A 145 19.58 -14.71 -17.76
N LEU A 146 19.11 -13.63 -18.41
CA LEU A 146 19.38 -13.40 -19.84
C LEU A 146 20.88 -13.37 -20.13
N LEU A 147 21.66 -12.61 -19.35
CA LEU A 147 23.10 -12.44 -19.56
C LEU A 147 23.91 -13.64 -19.06
N GLY A 148 23.46 -14.36 -18.03
CA GLY A 148 24.15 -15.54 -17.54
C GLY A 148 23.96 -16.78 -18.43
N ASN A 149 22.85 -16.85 -19.17
CA ASN A 149 22.55 -17.97 -20.06
C ASN A 149 23.15 -17.78 -21.47
N PRO A 150 24.06 -18.65 -21.93
CA PRO A 150 24.66 -18.54 -23.27
C PRO A 150 23.64 -18.58 -24.42
N VAL A 151 22.58 -19.38 -24.27
CA VAL A 151 21.54 -19.55 -25.30
C VAL A 151 20.66 -18.30 -25.38
N LYS A 152 20.24 -17.75 -24.23
CA LYS A 152 19.38 -16.55 -24.20
C LYS A 152 20.09 -15.32 -24.78
N ARG A 153 21.37 -15.12 -24.43
CA ARG A 153 22.14 -13.94 -24.88
C ARG A 153 22.61 -14.02 -26.33
N LEU A 154 22.74 -15.22 -26.92
CA LEU A 154 23.23 -15.41 -28.30
C LEU A 154 22.45 -14.59 -29.33
N LYS A 155 21.15 -14.40 -29.11
CA LYS A 155 20.28 -13.55 -29.96
C LYS A 155 20.75 -12.10 -30.08
N TYR A 156 21.51 -11.60 -29.10
CA TYR A 156 21.95 -10.21 -29.02
C TYR A 156 23.43 -10.03 -29.40
N PHE A 157 24.10 -11.10 -29.86
CA PHE A 157 25.52 -11.04 -30.22
C PHE A 157 25.72 -10.46 -31.62
N ASP A 158 26.54 -9.41 -31.72
CA ASP A 158 27.03 -8.86 -32.97
C ASP A 158 28.42 -9.44 -33.28
N SER A 159 28.49 -10.33 -34.28
CA SER A 159 29.73 -10.98 -34.69
C SER A 159 30.73 -10.06 -35.39
N VAL A 160 30.27 -8.93 -35.94
CA VAL A 160 31.14 -7.95 -36.63
C VAL A 160 31.88 -7.10 -35.60
N ARG A 161 31.18 -6.72 -34.53
CA ARG A 161 31.73 -5.86 -33.47
C ARG A 161 32.23 -6.62 -32.25
N ASN A 162 31.99 -7.94 -32.22
CA ASN A 162 32.32 -8.83 -31.10
C ASN A 162 31.77 -8.31 -29.76
N GLU A 163 30.50 -7.91 -29.75
CA GLU A 163 29.82 -7.34 -28.57
C GLU A 163 28.36 -7.80 -28.48
N TYR A 164 27.76 -7.77 -27.29
CA TYR A 164 26.32 -7.97 -27.13
C TYR A 164 25.59 -6.64 -27.14
N PHE A 165 24.68 -6.44 -28.08
CA PHE A 165 23.98 -5.17 -28.27
C PHE A 165 22.55 -5.21 -27.73
N PHE A 166 22.21 -4.21 -26.91
CA PHE A 166 20.88 -4.00 -26.34
C PHE A 166 20.43 -2.56 -26.61
N ASP A 167 19.32 -2.38 -27.32
CA ASP A 167 18.71 -1.06 -27.49
C ASP A 167 17.75 -0.75 -26.32
N ARG A 168 18.32 -0.36 -25.18
CA ARG A 168 17.63 -0.29 -23.88
C ARG A 168 18.10 0.88 -22.99
N ASN A 169 17.50 1.00 -21.80
CA ASN A 169 17.78 2.09 -20.89
C ASN A 169 19.22 2.06 -20.36
N ARG A 170 20.05 3.01 -20.81
CA ARG A 170 21.48 3.09 -20.47
C ARG A 170 21.72 3.26 -18.97
N PRO A 171 21.04 4.19 -18.27
CA PRO A 171 21.30 4.41 -16.84
C PRO A 171 20.90 3.22 -15.95
N ALA A 172 19.88 2.45 -16.32
CA ALA A 172 19.45 1.27 -15.57
C ALA A 172 20.49 0.14 -15.59
N PHE A 173 21.21 -0.01 -16.71
CA PHE A 173 22.12 -1.13 -16.91
C PHE A 173 23.29 -1.16 -15.92
N ASP A 174 23.70 0.00 -15.40
CA ASP A 174 24.76 0.08 -14.39
C ASP A 174 24.41 -0.76 -13.14
N ALA A 175 23.17 -0.66 -12.67
CA ALA A 175 22.67 -1.46 -11.56
C ALA A 175 22.47 -2.94 -11.93
N ILE A 176 22.04 -3.23 -13.16
CA ILE A 176 21.91 -4.61 -13.65
C ILE A 176 23.27 -5.29 -13.67
N LEU A 177 24.31 -4.63 -14.16
CA LEU A 177 25.66 -5.18 -14.18
C LEU A 177 26.21 -5.33 -12.76
N PHE A 178 25.99 -4.33 -11.91
CA PHE A 178 26.41 -4.37 -10.51
C PHE A 178 25.76 -5.53 -9.73
N TYR A 179 24.55 -5.97 -10.09
CA TYR A 179 23.92 -7.15 -9.51
C TYR A 179 24.78 -8.41 -9.70
N TYR A 180 25.34 -8.62 -10.90
CA TYR A 180 26.26 -9.73 -11.13
C TYR A 180 27.57 -9.54 -10.36
N GLN A 181 28.14 -8.34 -10.39
CA GLN A 181 29.44 -8.05 -9.75
C GLN A 181 29.40 -8.16 -8.22
N SER A 182 28.28 -7.77 -7.62
CA SER A 182 28.08 -7.79 -6.17
C SER A 182 27.61 -9.13 -5.63
N GLY A 183 27.33 -10.10 -6.51
CA GLY A 183 26.77 -11.39 -6.14
C GLY A 183 25.31 -11.31 -5.69
N GLY A 184 24.52 -10.36 -6.22
CA GLY A 184 23.07 -10.34 -6.06
C GLY A 184 22.49 -9.07 -5.44
N LYS A 185 23.26 -8.00 -5.22
CA LYS A 185 22.72 -6.71 -4.73
C LYS A 185 22.20 -5.89 -5.90
N LEU A 186 20.92 -5.54 -5.86
CA LEU A 186 20.28 -4.72 -6.88
C LEU A 186 19.74 -3.45 -6.25
N LEU A 187 20.27 -2.29 -6.65
CA LEU A 187 19.84 -0.99 -6.16
C LEU A 187 19.43 -0.15 -7.37
N ARG A 188 18.22 0.41 -7.35
CA ARG A 188 17.75 1.26 -8.44
C ARG A 188 18.56 2.57 -8.48
N PRO A 189 19.06 2.97 -9.65
CA PRO A 189 19.67 4.29 -9.81
C PRO A 189 18.65 5.41 -9.56
N ALA A 190 19.02 6.45 -8.81
CA ALA A 190 18.10 7.51 -8.40
C ALA A 190 17.49 8.29 -9.58
N ASN A 191 18.18 8.33 -10.72
CA ASN A 191 17.73 8.97 -11.97
C ASN A 191 16.87 8.07 -12.87
N VAL A 192 16.60 6.82 -12.47
CA VAL A 192 15.78 5.87 -13.23
C VAL A 192 14.44 5.68 -12.54
N PRO A 193 13.32 5.97 -13.20
CA PRO A 193 11.98 5.68 -12.68
C PRO A 193 11.80 4.20 -12.34
N MET A 194 11.01 3.88 -11.30
CA MET A 194 10.81 2.50 -10.83
C MET A 194 10.15 1.61 -11.89
N ASP A 195 9.19 2.14 -12.65
CA ASP A 195 8.53 1.40 -13.74
C ASP A 195 9.52 1.02 -14.84
N VAL A 196 10.38 1.95 -15.25
CA VAL A 196 11.46 1.69 -16.21
C VAL A 196 12.44 0.67 -15.66
N PHE A 197 12.85 0.80 -14.39
CA PHE A 197 13.79 -0.14 -13.78
C PHE A 197 13.18 -1.55 -13.65
N ALA A 198 11.91 -1.66 -13.26
CA ALA A 198 11.18 -2.92 -13.19
C ALA A 198 11.09 -3.59 -14.57
N ASP A 199 10.87 -2.83 -15.64
CA ASP A 199 10.88 -3.34 -17.02
C ASP A 199 12.27 -3.88 -17.42
N GLU A 200 13.35 -3.25 -16.98
CA GLU A 200 14.72 -3.76 -17.20
C GLU A 200 14.99 -5.04 -16.40
N ILE A 201 14.57 -5.12 -15.13
CA ILE A 201 14.69 -6.33 -14.30
C ILE A 201 13.98 -7.52 -14.98
N ARG A 202 12.77 -7.29 -15.50
CA ARG A 202 11.99 -8.29 -16.24
C ARG A 202 12.66 -8.67 -17.56
N PHE A 203 13.21 -7.70 -18.29
CA PHE A 203 13.87 -7.96 -19.56
C PHE A 203 15.15 -8.80 -19.40
N TYR A 204 16.00 -8.46 -18.43
CA TYR A 204 17.22 -9.20 -18.15
C TYR A 204 16.98 -10.52 -17.39
N ASP A 205 15.72 -10.82 -17.07
CA ASP A 205 15.28 -12.08 -16.47
C ASP A 205 15.99 -12.35 -15.13
N LEU A 206 16.10 -11.32 -14.28
CA LEU A 206 16.74 -11.44 -12.96
C LEU A 206 15.87 -12.20 -11.93
N GLY A 207 14.62 -12.53 -12.30
CA GLY A 207 13.66 -13.25 -11.48
C GLY A 207 12.67 -12.36 -10.73
N ASP A 208 11.43 -12.84 -10.60
CA ASP A 208 10.35 -12.12 -9.91
C ASP A 208 10.64 -11.88 -8.42
N ASP A 209 11.38 -12.80 -7.78
CA ASP A 209 11.79 -12.66 -6.37
C ASP A 209 12.70 -11.44 -6.15
N ILE A 210 13.57 -11.13 -7.13
CA ILE A 210 14.46 -9.97 -7.07
C ILE A 210 13.67 -8.69 -7.29
N LEU A 211 12.77 -8.68 -8.27
CA LEU A 211 11.86 -7.56 -8.51
C LEU A 211 11.06 -7.24 -7.24
N HIS A 212 10.52 -8.26 -6.58
CA HIS A 212 9.75 -8.11 -5.34
C HIS A 212 10.58 -7.55 -4.19
N LYS A 213 11.85 -7.95 -4.06
CA LYS A 213 12.78 -7.39 -3.07
C LYS A 213 13.04 -5.90 -3.33
N VAL A 214 13.32 -5.51 -4.57
CA VAL A 214 13.52 -4.10 -4.94
C VAL A 214 12.26 -3.29 -4.68
N GLU A 215 11.09 -3.81 -5.07
CA GLU A 215 9.80 -3.19 -4.77
C GLU A 215 9.61 -2.97 -3.27
N GLN A 216 9.90 -3.96 -2.42
CA GLN A 216 9.82 -3.82 -0.97
C GLN A 216 10.79 -2.78 -0.40
N GLU A 217 12.04 -2.75 -0.88
CA GLU A 217 13.06 -1.80 -0.44
C GLU A 217 12.72 -0.36 -0.83
N GLU A 218 12.13 -0.18 -2.01
CA GLU A 218 11.58 1.09 -2.50
C GLU A 218 10.26 1.47 -1.78
N GLY A 219 9.75 0.60 -0.91
CA GLY A 219 8.57 0.86 -0.10
C GLY A 219 7.25 0.55 -0.80
N TYR A 220 7.25 -0.18 -1.92
CA TYR A 220 6.05 -0.80 -2.49
C TYR A 220 5.65 -1.98 -1.61
N ILE A 221 4.52 -1.84 -0.91
CA ILE A 221 3.89 -2.95 -0.21
C ILE A 221 3.05 -3.66 -1.25
N GLU A 222 3.34 -4.94 -1.50
CA GLU A 222 2.49 -5.77 -2.36
C GLU A 222 1.06 -5.70 -1.82
N GLU A 223 0.13 -5.22 -2.64
CA GLU A 223 -1.28 -5.29 -2.30
C GLU A 223 -1.66 -6.76 -2.17
N GLU A 224 -1.91 -7.22 -0.93
CA GLU A 224 -2.51 -8.53 -0.70
C GLU A 224 -3.78 -8.61 -1.54
N LYS A 225 -3.71 -9.34 -2.66
CA LYS A 225 -4.86 -9.51 -3.54
C LYS A 225 -6.00 -10.06 -2.69
N PRO A 226 -7.17 -9.40 -2.68
CA PRO A 226 -8.25 -9.82 -1.81
C PRO A 226 -8.67 -11.24 -2.19
N ILE A 227 -8.61 -12.16 -1.24
CA ILE A 227 -9.13 -13.51 -1.41
C ILE A 227 -10.61 -13.42 -1.81
N LEU A 228 -10.98 -14.05 -2.92
CA LEU A 228 -12.34 -14.04 -3.42
C LEU A 228 -13.05 -15.35 -3.06
N PRO A 229 -14.35 -15.31 -2.71
CA PRO A 229 -15.11 -16.53 -2.50
C PRO A 229 -15.13 -17.39 -3.76
N GLU A 230 -15.05 -18.72 -3.60
CA GLU A 230 -15.11 -19.69 -4.70
C GLU A 230 -16.49 -19.69 -5.38
N ASN A 231 -17.54 -19.60 -4.57
CA ASN A 231 -18.92 -19.61 -5.05
C ASN A 231 -19.26 -18.36 -5.87
N LYS A 232 -19.77 -18.54 -7.10
CA LYS A 232 -20.09 -17.43 -8.03
C LYS A 232 -21.10 -16.43 -7.46
N LEU A 233 -22.17 -16.89 -6.81
CA LEU A 233 -23.17 -16.01 -6.19
C LEU A 233 -22.58 -15.25 -5.00
N GLN A 234 -21.86 -15.95 -4.14
CA GLN A 234 -21.18 -15.37 -2.98
C GLN A 234 -20.17 -14.29 -3.41
N ARG A 235 -19.40 -14.57 -4.46
CA ARG A 235 -18.43 -13.63 -5.05
C ARG A 235 -19.11 -12.40 -5.64
N LYS A 236 -20.24 -12.55 -6.35
CA LYS A 236 -21.02 -11.41 -6.84
C LYS A 236 -21.52 -10.53 -5.70
N ILE A 237 -22.07 -11.12 -4.64
CA ILE A 237 -22.54 -10.38 -3.46
C ILE A 237 -21.37 -9.69 -2.75
N TRP A 238 -20.25 -10.40 -2.57
CA TRP A 238 -19.04 -9.85 -1.96
C TRP A 238 -18.51 -8.63 -2.74
N GLN A 239 -18.43 -8.76 -4.07
CA GLN A 239 -18.03 -7.67 -4.96
C GLN A 239 -18.98 -6.47 -4.87
N LEU A 240 -20.29 -6.73 -4.80
CA LEU A 240 -21.32 -5.70 -4.72
C LEU A 240 -21.24 -4.86 -3.44
N PHE A 241 -20.92 -5.47 -2.29
CA PHE A 241 -20.91 -4.79 -0.98
C PHE A 241 -19.54 -4.33 -0.49
N GLU A 242 -18.45 -4.97 -0.93
CA GLU A 242 -17.08 -4.66 -0.50
C GLU A 242 -16.36 -3.71 -1.46
N PHE A 243 -16.57 -3.87 -2.78
CA PHE A 243 -15.80 -3.16 -3.81
C PHE A 243 -16.70 -2.26 -4.68
N PRO A 244 -16.83 -0.96 -4.35
CA PRO A 244 -17.72 -0.05 -5.07
C PRO A 244 -17.37 0.10 -6.55
N ASP A 245 -16.10 -0.04 -6.92
CA ASP A 245 -15.62 0.17 -8.30
C ASP A 245 -15.93 -1.01 -9.25
N THR A 246 -16.53 -2.10 -8.76
CA THR A 246 -16.76 -3.32 -9.57
C THR A 246 -17.94 -3.22 -10.52
N SER A 247 -18.99 -2.47 -10.17
CA SER A 247 -20.21 -2.37 -10.97
C SER A 247 -20.99 -1.09 -10.65
N LEU A 248 -21.85 -0.65 -11.59
CA LEU A 248 -22.76 0.47 -11.33
C LEU A 248 -23.65 0.22 -10.10
N GLY A 249 -24.14 -1.02 -9.93
CA GLY A 249 -24.93 -1.41 -8.76
C GLY A 249 -24.15 -1.28 -7.45
N ALA A 250 -22.87 -1.67 -7.44
CA ALA A 250 -22.00 -1.52 -6.27
C ALA A 250 -21.80 -0.04 -5.91
N ARG A 251 -21.64 0.83 -6.92
CA ARG A 251 -21.55 2.30 -6.72
C ARG A 251 -22.84 2.87 -6.14
N ILE A 252 -24.01 2.45 -6.65
CA ILE A 252 -25.31 2.91 -6.13
C ILE A 252 -25.48 2.52 -4.66
N ILE A 253 -25.17 1.26 -4.31
CA ILE A 253 -25.25 0.78 -2.92
C ILE A 253 -24.28 1.55 -2.03
N ALA A 254 -23.04 1.78 -2.47
CA ALA A 254 -22.07 2.55 -1.69
C ALA A 254 -22.52 4.00 -1.46
N ILE A 255 -23.04 4.69 -2.48
CA ILE A 255 -23.60 6.04 -2.35
C ILE A 255 -24.79 6.04 -1.39
N PHE A 256 -25.69 5.06 -1.52
CA PHE A 256 -26.84 4.92 -0.63
C PHE A 256 -26.41 4.68 0.83
N SER A 257 -25.41 3.83 1.07
CA SER A 257 -24.87 3.62 2.41
C SER A 257 -24.26 4.89 3.01
N VAL A 258 -23.55 5.70 2.22
CA VAL A 258 -23.05 7.02 2.68
C VAL A 258 -24.20 7.96 3.03
N MET A 259 -25.28 7.98 2.25
CA MET A 259 -26.48 8.77 2.58
C MET A 259 -27.13 8.31 3.90
N VAL A 260 -27.30 7.00 4.10
CA VAL A 260 -27.85 6.45 5.35
C VAL A 260 -26.96 6.77 6.55
N ILE A 261 -25.62 6.67 6.40
CA ILE A 261 -24.67 7.06 7.46
C ILE A 261 -24.85 8.55 7.82
N THR A 262 -24.88 9.42 6.82
CA THR A 262 -25.04 10.86 7.01
C THR A 262 -26.37 11.19 7.69
N LEU A 263 -27.47 10.62 7.18
CA LEU A 263 -28.81 10.76 7.77
C LEU A 263 -28.82 10.31 9.23
N SER A 264 -28.20 9.16 9.52
CA SER A 264 -28.14 8.63 10.88
C SER A 264 -27.46 9.64 11.82
N ILE A 265 -26.31 10.21 11.43
CA ILE A 265 -25.55 11.19 12.22
C ILE A 265 -26.40 12.43 12.48
N VAL A 266 -27.04 12.98 11.44
CA VAL A 266 -27.93 14.15 11.56
C VAL A 266 -29.05 13.88 12.55
N THR A 267 -29.72 12.73 12.47
CA THR A 267 -30.79 12.35 13.41
C THR A 267 -30.30 12.30 14.86
N PHE A 268 -29.09 11.80 15.11
CA PHE A 268 -28.52 11.81 16.47
C PHE A 268 -28.22 13.21 16.97
N CYS A 269 -27.69 14.08 16.12
CA CYS A 269 -27.49 15.48 16.49
C CYS A 269 -28.84 16.14 16.83
N VAL A 270 -29.87 15.94 16.00
CA VAL A 270 -31.21 16.50 16.21
C VAL A 270 -31.87 15.96 17.48
N GLU A 271 -31.71 14.67 17.81
CA GLU A 271 -32.24 14.06 19.05
C GLU A 271 -31.69 14.73 20.32
N THR A 272 -30.50 15.34 20.26
CA THR A 272 -29.92 16.05 21.42
C THR A 272 -30.52 17.44 21.66
N LEU A 273 -31.26 18.00 20.70
CA LEU A 273 -31.81 19.35 20.82
C LEU A 273 -32.96 19.39 21.85
N PRO A 274 -32.98 20.39 22.75
CA PRO A 274 -33.99 20.48 23.82
C PRO A 274 -35.42 20.62 23.28
N GLN A 275 -35.58 21.24 22.10
CA GLN A 275 -36.87 21.45 21.45
C GLN A 275 -37.58 20.13 21.05
N PHE A 276 -36.80 19.08 20.78
CA PHE A 276 -37.31 17.77 20.36
C PHE A 276 -37.37 16.76 21.52
N ARG A 277 -36.89 17.13 22.71
CA ARG A 277 -36.96 16.33 23.94
C ARG A 277 -38.34 16.47 24.61
N LYS A 278 -39.43 16.09 23.94
CA LYS A 278 -40.79 16.03 24.55
C LYS A 278 -40.97 14.77 25.43
N ASN A 279 -41.93 14.84 26.36
CA ASN A 279 -42.21 13.90 27.47
C ASN A 279 -42.07 12.41 27.11
N GLU A 280 -41.55 11.63 28.06
CA GLU A 280 -41.03 10.26 27.85
C GLU A 280 -42.06 9.24 27.35
N ASP A 281 -43.35 9.52 27.48
CA ASP A 281 -44.45 8.57 27.22
C ASP A 281 -44.76 8.36 25.73
N GLU A 282 -44.27 9.23 24.83
CA GLU A 282 -44.46 9.10 23.38
C GLU A 282 -43.20 8.68 22.61
N LYS A 283 -42.10 8.29 23.29
CA LYS A 283 -40.81 7.98 22.64
C LYS A 283 -40.91 6.97 21.49
N ARG A 284 -41.77 5.94 21.60
CA ARG A 284 -41.94 4.92 20.53
C ARG A 284 -42.75 5.42 19.32
N LYS A 285 -43.53 6.50 19.46
CA LYS A 285 -44.34 7.10 18.38
C LYS A 285 -43.62 8.25 17.67
N GLN A 286 -42.42 8.61 18.12
CA GLN A 286 -41.66 9.69 17.50
C GLN A 286 -41.02 9.22 16.19
N PRO A 287 -41.07 10.05 15.13
CA PRO A 287 -40.44 9.73 13.84
C PRO A 287 -38.94 9.46 13.97
N TRP A 288 -38.29 10.01 14.99
CA TRP A 288 -36.87 9.82 15.28
C TRP A 288 -36.52 8.37 15.63
N PHE A 289 -37.36 7.68 16.40
CA PHE A 289 -37.13 6.27 16.75
C PHE A 289 -37.29 5.36 15.52
N THR A 290 -38.30 5.62 14.68
CA THR A 290 -38.52 4.90 13.42
C THR A 290 -37.34 5.09 12.47
N LEU A 291 -36.83 6.32 12.34
CA LEU A 291 -35.70 6.63 11.47
C LEU A 291 -34.40 6.01 11.99
N GLU A 292 -34.13 6.08 13.30
CA GLU A 292 -32.99 5.39 13.92
C GLU A 292 -33.07 3.88 13.63
N THR A 293 -34.23 3.27 13.88
CA THR A 293 -34.47 1.84 13.64
C THR A 293 -34.23 1.48 12.17
N ALA A 294 -34.73 2.27 11.23
CA ALA A 294 -34.52 2.06 9.80
C ALA A 294 -33.03 2.11 9.41
N CYS A 295 -32.27 3.08 9.93
CA CYS A 295 -30.83 3.16 9.69
C CYS A 295 -30.07 1.96 10.26
N ILE A 296 -30.43 1.51 11.46
CA ILE A 296 -29.80 0.34 12.09
C ILE A 296 -30.14 -0.94 11.33
N ILE A 297 -31.39 -1.10 10.86
CA ILE A 297 -31.76 -2.24 10.00
C ILE A 297 -30.88 -2.27 8.74
N TRP A 298 -30.66 -1.11 8.09
CA TRP A 298 -29.76 -1.03 6.94
C TRP A 298 -28.31 -1.41 7.30
N PHE A 299 -27.76 -0.89 8.39
CA PHE A 299 -26.41 -1.24 8.82
C PHE A 299 -26.24 -2.72 9.18
N THR A 300 -27.24 -3.30 9.87
CA THR A 300 -27.26 -4.72 10.19
C THR A 300 -27.35 -5.55 8.91
N PHE A 301 -28.20 -5.16 7.96
CA PHE A 301 -28.32 -5.82 6.66
C PHE A 301 -26.99 -5.80 5.90
N GLU A 302 -26.37 -4.63 5.77
CA GLU A 302 -25.06 -4.48 5.15
C GLU A 302 -23.98 -5.36 5.81
N TYR A 303 -23.88 -5.31 7.13
CA TYR A 303 -22.91 -6.12 7.88
C TYR A 303 -23.16 -7.61 7.68
N LEU A 304 -24.42 -8.06 7.73
CA LEU A 304 -24.78 -9.45 7.54
C LEU A 304 -24.50 -9.92 6.10
N MET A 305 -24.82 -9.11 5.09
CA MET A 305 -24.52 -9.42 3.70
C MET A 305 -23.02 -9.58 3.47
N ARG A 306 -22.18 -8.71 4.05
CA ARG A 306 -20.72 -8.85 3.99
C ARG A 306 -20.25 -10.07 4.77
N LEU A 307 -20.75 -10.31 5.97
CA LEU A 307 -20.38 -11.47 6.79
C LEU A 307 -20.73 -12.79 6.07
N ILE A 308 -21.92 -12.92 5.48
CA ILE A 308 -22.34 -14.13 4.77
C ILE A 308 -21.56 -14.30 3.46
N SER A 309 -21.18 -13.21 2.79
CA SER A 309 -20.42 -13.28 1.54
C SER A 309 -18.90 -13.36 1.72
N SER A 310 -18.34 -13.04 2.89
CA SER A 310 -16.89 -13.05 3.11
C SER A 310 -16.27 -14.45 2.97
N PRO A 311 -15.07 -14.60 2.40
CA PRO A 311 -14.40 -15.89 2.26
C PRO A 311 -13.98 -16.50 3.61
N GLN A 312 -13.53 -15.67 4.56
CA GLN A 312 -13.07 -16.11 5.88
C GLN A 312 -13.81 -15.35 6.99
N LYS A 313 -14.78 -16.00 7.64
CA LYS A 313 -15.69 -15.36 8.61
C LYS A 313 -14.98 -14.78 9.83
N LEU A 314 -14.08 -15.55 10.43
CA LEU A 314 -13.40 -15.13 11.67
C LEU A 314 -12.42 -13.98 11.42
N LEU A 315 -11.70 -14.03 10.29
CA LEU A 315 -10.81 -12.95 9.88
C LEU A 315 -11.62 -11.69 9.56
N PHE A 316 -12.78 -11.86 8.90
CA PHE A 316 -13.71 -10.78 8.61
C PHE A 316 -14.15 -10.07 9.90
N VAL A 317 -14.71 -10.79 10.88
CA VAL A 317 -15.20 -10.17 12.13
C VAL A 317 -14.08 -9.45 12.90
N ARG A 318 -12.83 -9.92 12.78
CA ARG A 318 -11.65 -9.32 13.46
C ARG A 318 -11.02 -8.15 12.71
N SER A 319 -11.43 -7.88 11.47
CA SER A 319 -10.90 -6.75 10.69
C SER A 319 -11.38 -5.41 11.24
N PHE A 320 -10.51 -4.39 11.20
CA PHE A 320 -10.77 -3.07 11.80
C PHE A 320 -12.03 -2.39 11.24
N LEU A 321 -12.23 -2.41 9.93
CA LEU A 321 -13.42 -1.82 9.29
C LEU A 321 -14.71 -2.54 9.68
N ASN A 322 -14.65 -3.87 9.83
CA ASN A 322 -15.81 -4.69 10.21
C ASN A 322 -16.13 -4.55 11.70
N LEU A 323 -15.13 -4.32 12.54
CA LEU A 323 -15.33 -3.98 13.94
C LEU A 323 -16.08 -2.64 14.09
N ILE A 324 -15.77 -1.64 13.27
CA ILE A 324 -16.50 -0.37 13.25
C ILE A 324 -17.98 -0.61 12.88
N ASP A 325 -18.25 -1.47 11.89
CA ASP A 325 -19.61 -1.86 11.53
C ASP A 325 -20.38 -2.49 12.71
N ILE A 326 -19.73 -3.33 13.53
CA ILE A 326 -20.34 -3.92 14.75
C ILE A 326 -20.60 -2.83 15.80
N VAL A 327 -19.61 -1.99 16.10
CA VAL A 327 -19.72 -0.93 17.11
C VAL A 327 -20.82 0.07 16.74
N ALA A 328 -21.08 0.29 15.44
CA ALA A 328 -22.13 1.18 14.96
C ALA A 328 -23.56 0.68 15.25
N ILE A 329 -23.80 -0.64 15.26
CA ILE A 329 -25.13 -1.24 15.52
C ILE A 329 -25.34 -1.63 16.99
N LEU A 330 -24.26 -1.89 17.71
CA LEU A 330 -24.28 -2.40 19.08
C LEU A 330 -25.14 -1.57 20.06
N PRO A 331 -25.09 -0.22 20.07
CA PRO A 331 -25.88 0.57 21.02
C PRO A 331 -27.38 0.32 20.93
N TYR A 332 -27.91 0.11 19.72
CA TYR A 332 -29.34 -0.13 19.52
C TYR A 332 -29.76 -1.46 20.15
N TYR A 333 -29.05 -2.55 19.83
CA TYR A 333 -29.37 -3.88 20.34
C TYR A 333 -29.15 -4.02 21.85
N ILE A 334 -28.19 -3.31 22.44
CA ILE A 334 -28.01 -3.28 23.89
C ILE A 334 -29.13 -2.49 24.58
N THR A 335 -29.52 -1.33 24.03
CA THR A 335 -30.52 -0.47 24.69
C THR A 335 -31.95 -0.98 24.56
N LEU A 336 -32.29 -1.73 23.50
CA LEU A 336 -33.63 -2.24 23.24
C LEU A 336 -34.24 -3.04 24.42
N PRO A 337 -33.57 -4.07 24.99
CA PRO A 337 -34.12 -4.82 26.14
C PRO A 337 -34.03 -4.06 27.47
N MET A 338 -33.15 -3.05 27.57
CA MET A 338 -32.93 -2.27 28.81
C MET A 338 -33.99 -1.17 29.04
N GLN A 339 -34.82 -0.87 28.03
CA GLN A 339 -35.87 0.14 28.13
C GLN A 339 -37.08 -0.30 28.96
N ASP A 340 -37.36 -1.61 29.02
CA ASP A 340 -38.51 -2.16 29.75
C ASP A 340 -38.18 -2.51 31.22
N THR A 341 -36.90 -2.49 31.60
CA THR A 341 -36.47 -2.73 32.99
C THR A 341 -36.36 -1.41 33.76
N LYS A 342 -37.16 -1.28 34.84
CA LYS A 342 -37.10 -0.15 35.80
C LYS A 342 -35.72 0.00 36.50
N ALA A 343 -34.79 -0.91 36.25
CA ALA A 343 -33.42 -0.94 36.78
C ALA A 343 -32.39 -0.26 35.86
N SER A 344 -32.82 0.60 34.94
CA SER A 344 -31.90 1.36 34.08
C SER A 344 -31.12 2.40 34.89
N SER A 345 -29.92 2.04 35.33
CA SER A 345 -28.95 3.02 35.83
C SER A 345 -28.71 4.07 34.74
N PHE A 346 -29.23 5.28 34.95
CA PHE A 346 -29.15 6.43 34.03
C PHE A 346 -27.73 6.69 33.47
N GLY A 347 -26.69 6.35 34.23
CA GLY A 347 -25.29 6.47 33.80
C GLY A 347 -24.89 5.51 32.68
N VAL A 348 -25.31 4.24 32.75
CA VAL A 348 -24.93 3.21 31.75
C VAL A 348 -25.58 3.50 30.40
N LEU A 349 -26.86 3.89 30.41
CA LEU A 349 -27.56 4.29 29.20
C LEU A 349 -26.95 5.53 28.54
N ARG A 350 -26.42 6.48 29.32
CA ARG A 350 -25.77 7.69 28.78
C ARG A 350 -24.49 7.33 28.03
N VAL A 351 -23.66 6.44 28.58
CA VAL A 351 -22.43 5.98 27.92
C VAL A 351 -22.75 5.21 26.64
N ILE A 352 -23.76 4.33 26.66
CA ILE A 352 -24.15 3.56 25.47
C ILE A 352 -24.66 4.50 24.35
N ARG A 353 -25.37 5.59 24.68
CA ARG A 353 -25.76 6.60 23.69
C ARG A 353 -24.56 7.30 23.06
N LEU A 354 -23.48 7.57 23.81
CA LEU A 354 -22.26 8.15 23.25
C LEU A 354 -21.58 7.21 22.26
N VAL A 355 -21.67 5.88 22.45
CA VAL A 355 -21.12 4.91 21.51
C VAL A 355 -21.75 5.04 20.11
N ARG A 356 -22.98 5.56 19.99
CA ARG A 356 -23.63 5.83 18.69
C ARG A 356 -22.82 6.80 17.81
N VAL A 357 -21.97 7.66 18.40
CA VAL A 357 -21.11 8.58 17.64
C VAL A 357 -20.10 7.82 16.77
N PHE A 358 -19.68 6.61 17.18
CA PHE A 358 -18.68 5.82 16.44
C PHE A 358 -19.13 5.40 15.05
N ARG A 359 -20.43 5.41 14.74
CA ARG A 359 -20.88 5.14 13.37
C ARG A 359 -20.40 6.17 12.36
N ILE A 360 -19.92 7.35 12.79
CA ILE A 360 -19.22 8.29 11.91
C ILE A 360 -18.00 7.65 11.25
N PHE A 361 -17.30 6.76 11.96
CA PHE A 361 -16.15 6.04 11.43
C PHE A 361 -16.54 5.03 10.36
N LYS A 362 -17.82 4.66 10.20
CA LYS A 362 -18.27 3.82 9.09
C LYS A 362 -18.01 4.49 7.73
N LEU A 363 -17.93 5.82 7.69
CA LEU A 363 -17.46 6.57 6.51
C LEU A 363 -16.05 6.20 6.08
N SER A 364 -15.21 5.64 6.97
CA SER A 364 -13.85 5.24 6.62
C SER A 364 -13.82 4.15 5.56
N ARG A 365 -14.84 3.30 5.45
CA ARG A 365 -14.95 2.32 4.36
C ARG A 365 -15.09 3.00 2.99
N HIS A 366 -15.77 4.13 2.95
CA HIS A 366 -16.08 4.86 1.72
C HIS A 366 -15.13 6.04 1.47
N SER A 367 -14.27 6.38 2.43
CA SER A 367 -13.29 7.44 2.34
C SER A 367 -11.88 6.86 2.40
N ARG A 368 -11.23 6.76 1.24
CA ARG A 368 -9.81 6.38 1.16
C ARG A 368 -8.92 7.33 1.96
N GLY A 369 -9.24 8.64 1.96
CA GLY A 369 -8.53 9.63 2.80
C GLY A 369 -8.54 9.29 4.29
N LEU A 370 -9.65 8.78 4.81
CA LEU A 370 -9.75 8.37 6.22
C LEU A 370 -9.03 7.05 6.49
N GLN A 371 -8.90 6.17 5.48
CA GLN A 371 -8.06 4.97 5.57
C GLN A 371 -6.57 5.34 5.60
N ILE A 372 -6.12 6.24 4.70
CA ILE A 372 -4.75 6.80 4.70
C ILE A 372 -4.42 7.41 6.05
N LEU A 373 -5.34 8.23 6.59
CA LEU A 373 -5.16 8.84 7.90
C LEU A 373 -4.98 7.75 8.97
N GLY A 374 -5.79 6.69 8.95
CA GLY A 374 -5.66 5.55 9.86
C GLY A 374 -4.31 4.83 9.74
N HIS A 375 -3.83 4.57 8.52
CA HIS A 375 -2.52 3.96 8.27
C HIS A 375 -1.37 4.86 8.75
N THR A 376 -1.46 6.16 8.46
CA THR A 376 -0.48 7.16 8.87
C THR A 376 -0.40 7.28 10.38
N LEU A 377 -1.55 7.37 11.06
CA LEU A 377 -1.61 7.42 12.52
C LEU A 377 -1.03 6.16 13.15
N ARG A 378 -1.31 4.98 12.57
CA ARG A 378 -0.73 3.71 13.01
C ARG A 378 0.78 3.69 12.87
N ALA A 379 1.31 4.17 11.75
CA ALA A 379 2.75 4.27 11.52
C ALA A 379 3.40 5.29 12.46
N SER A 380 2.67 6.36 12.79
CA SER A 380 3.16 7.48 13.60
C SER A 380 2.79 7.37 15.10
N LEU A 381 2.40 6.17 15.59
CA LEU A 381 1.97 5.98 16.97
C LEU A 381 3.09 6.27 17.98
N ARG A 382 4.35 6.04 17.61
CA ARG A 382 5.50 6.29 18.48
C ARG A 382 5.67 7.80 18.68
N GLU A 383 5.61 8.55 17.61
CA GLU A 383 5.75 10.01 17.54
C GLU A 383 4.57 10.69 18.23
N LEU A 384 3.35 10.22 17.99
CA LEU A 384 2.15 10.68 18.68
C LEU A 384 2.23 10.37 20.19
N GLY A 385 2.77 9.20 20.56
CA GLY A 385 3.04 8.85 21.95
C GLY A 385 4.03 9.80 22.62
N LEU A 386 5.09 10.19 21.92
CA LEU A 386 6.06 11.18 22.41
C LEU A 386 5.44 12.58 22.58
N LEU A 387 4.60 13.02 21.63
CA LEU A 387 3.86 14.29 21.75
C LEU A 387 2.99 14.31 23.02
N ILE A 388 2.18 13.27 23.22
CA ILE A 388 1.30 13.16 24.40
C ILE A 388 2.14 13.10 25.68
N PHE A 389 3.28 12.40 25.66
CA PHE A 389 4.17 12.30 26.81
C PHE A 389 4.76 13.66 27.22
N PHE A 390 5.32 14.43 26.27
CA PHE A 390 5.84 15.77 26.57
C PHE A 390 4.74 16.75 26.98
N LEU A 391 3.56 16.67 26.36
CA LEU A 391 2.41 17.48 26.76
C LEU A 391 1.99 17.16 28.20
N LEU A 392 1.92 15.89 28.60
CA LEU A 392 1.60 15.50 29.98
C LEU A 392 2.62 16.01 31.00
N ILE A 393 3.92 15.94 30.68
CA ILE A 393 4.97 16.50 31.53
C ILE A 393 4.79 18.01 31.68
N GLY A 394 4.57 18.73 30.57
CA GLY A 394 4.34 20.18 30.58
C GLY A 394 3.10 20.56 31.38
N VAL A 395 1.99 19.84 31.20
CA VAL A 395 0.75 20.07 31.95
C VAL A 395 0.99 19.92 33.45
N ILE A 396 1.64 18.84 33.90
CA ILE A 396 1.91 18.63 35.34
C ILE A 396 2.84 19.72 35.88
N LEU A 397 3.90 20.05 35.15
CA LEU A 397 4.91 21.03 35.57
C LEU A 397 4.33 22.44 35.68
N PHE A 398 3.71 22.94 34.61
CA PHE A 398 3.18 24.31 34.57
C PHE A 398 1.95 24.49 35.45
N SER A 399 1.11 23.47 35.60
CA SER A 399 -0.03 23.52 36.52
C SER A 399 0.41 23.58 37.97
N SER A 400 1.46 22.84 38.34
CA SER A 400 2.04 22.92 39.69
C SER A 400 2.69 24.29 39.92
N ALA A 401 3.45 24.80 38.95
CA ALA A 401 4.11 26.10 39.06
C ALA A 401 3.13 27.26 39.18
N VAL A 402 2.06 27.29 38.37
CA VAL A 402 1.07 28.39 38.42
C VAL A 402 0.24 28.33 39.71
N TYR A 403 -0.09 27.13 40.19
CA TYR A 403 -0.81 26.96 41.45
C TYR A 403 -0.06 27.58 42.62
N TYR A 404 1.24 27.27 42.76
CA TYR A 404 2.07 27.86 43.80
C TYR A 404 2.40 29.34 43.58
N ALA A 405 2.43 29.82 42.32
CA ALA A 405 2.68 31.21 41.99
C ALA A 405 1.48 32.15 42.21
N GLU A 406 0.25 31.61 42.14
CA GLU A 406 -0.99 32.37 42.33
C GLU A 406 -1.47 32.34 43.79
N GLY A 407 -1.16 31.28 44.55
CA GLY A 407 -1.50 31.19 45.97
C GLY A 407 -2.98 30.89 46.25
N GLU A 408 -3.35 30.82 47.54
CA GLU A 408 -4.60 30.17 47.99
C GLU A 408 -5.88 31.04 47.99
N SER A 409 -5.78 32.37 47.88
CA SER A 409 -6.95 33.25 48.11
C SER A 409 -7.34 34.09 46.91
N GLY A 410 -8.53 33.81 46.35
CA GLY A 410 -9.19 34.65 45.33
C GLY A 410 -8.78 34.40 43.88
N THR A 411 -8.04 33.33 43.59
CA THR A 411 -7.56 32.99 42.25
C THR A 411 -8.40 31.88 41.62
N ASP A 412 -8.32 31.76 40.29
CA ASP A 412 -8.99 30.68 39.56
C ASP A 412 -8.33 29.30 39.80
N PHE A 413 -7.11 29.28 40.34
CA PHE A 413 -6.26 28.10 40.49
C PHE A 413 -6.48 27.40 41.85
N LYS A 414 -7.66 26.78 42.01
CA LYS A 414 -8.08 26.14 43.28
C LYS A 414 -7.32 24.86 43.62
N SER A 415 -6.84 24.13 42.62
CA SER A 415 -6.07 22.90 42.80
C SER A 415 -5.18 22.63 41.59
N ILE A 416 -4.13 21.81 41.76
CA ILE A 416 -3.26 21.42 40.64
C ILE A 416 -4.07 20.72 39.51
N PRO A 417 -5.00 19.78 39.80
CA PRO A 417 -5.85 19.22 38.75
C PRO A 417 -6.76 20.23 38.04
N ASP A 418 -7.28 21.24 38.75
CA ASP A 418 -8.06 22.32 38.10
C ASP A 418 -7.16 23.14 37.17
N ALA A 419 -5.91 23.38 37.57
CA ALA A 419 -4.91 24.06 36.75
C ALA A 419 -4.48 23.26 35.51
N PHE A 420 -4.71 21.94 35.45
CA PHE A 420 -4.47 21.15 34.23
C PHE A 420 -5.26 21.68 33.03
N TRP A 421 -6.51 22.15 33.26
CA TRP A 421 -7.33 22.74 32.21
C TRP A 421 -6.65 23.98 31.63
N TRP A 422 -6.22 24.91 32.49
CA TRP A 422 -5.49 26.11 32.08
C TRP A 422 -4.19 25.76 31.33
N ALA A 423 -3.41 24.80 31.82
CA ALA A 423 -2.15 24.42 31.18
C ALA A 423 -2.37 23.78 29.81
N VAL A 424 -3.34 22.88 29.64
CA VAL A 424 -3.68 22.31 28.33
C VAL A 424 -4.12 23.41 27.36
N VAL A 425 -5.03 24.29 27.77
CA VAL A 425 -5.56 25.39 26.94
C VAL A 425 -4.47 26.39 26.55
N THR A 426 -3.54 26.67 27.45
CA THR A 426 -2.41 27.59 27.22
C THR A 426 -1.34 26.96 26.33
N MET A 427 -0.92 25.72 26.62
CA MET A 427 0.09 25.01 25.83
C MET A 427 -0.35 24.72 24.40
N THR A 428 -1.65 24.48 24.21
CA THR A 428 -2.26 24.30 22.87
C THR A 428 -2.60 25.62 22.19
N THR A 429 -2.29 26.77 22.80
CA THR A 429 -2.54 28.12 22.29
C THR A 429 -4.02 28.45 22.04
N VAL A 430 -4.96 27.70 22.64
CA VAL A 430 -6.40 27.95 22.51
C VAL A 430 -6.81 29.21 23.29
N GLY A 431 -6.38 29.33 24.55
CA GLY A 431 -6.53 30.54 25.34
C GLY A 431 -7.97 31.06 25.54
N TYR A 432 -8.88 30.23 26.06
CA TYR A 432 -10.27 30.65 26.33
C TYR A 432 -10.40 31.89 27.25
N GLY A 433 -9.45 32.08 28.18
CA GLY A 433 -9.41 33.22 29.09
C GLY A 433 -10.33 33.12 30.31
N ASP A 434 -10.93 31.94 30.52
CA ASP A 434 -11.76 31.57 31.68
C ASP A 434 -10.94 31.33 32.95
N MET A 435 -9.67 30.96 32.81
CA MET A 435 -8.67 30.93 33.88
C MET A 435 -7.43 31.71 33.43
N LYS A 436 -6.89 32.59 34.27
CA LYS A 436 -5.67 33.34 33.94
C LYS A 436 -4.86 33.73 35.17
N PRO A 437 -3.52 33.68 35.11
CA PRO A 437 -2.70 34.15 36.21
C PRO A 437 -2.80 35.67 36.36
N THR A 438 -2.96 36.11 37.60
CA THR A 438 -3.08 37.52 37.97
C THR A 438 -1.78 38.06 38.55
N THR A 439 -1.00 37.21 39.24
CA THR A 439 0.26 37.60 39.88
C THR A 439 1.38 37.75 38.84
N VAL A 440 2.42 38.50 39.20
CA VAL A 440 3.60 38.69 38.34
C VAL A 440 4.28 37.35 38.06
N TRP A 441 4.43 36.51 39.10
CA TRP A 441 5.03 35.18 38.97
C TRP A 441 4.17 34.23 38.14
N GLY A 442 2.84 34.24 38.33
CA GLY A 442 1.92 33.48 37.51
C GLY A 442 1.99 33.90 36.04
N LYS A 443 2.15 35.19 35.73
CA LYS A 443 2.33 35.69 34.36
C LYS A 443 3.65 35.25 33.73
N ILE A 444 4.73 35.19 34.50
CA ILE A 444 6.01 34.64 34.04
C ILE A 444 5.84 33.15 33.72
N VAL A 445 5.22 32.38 34.63
CA VAL A 445 4.92 30.95 34.41
C VAL A 445 4.03 30.76 33.17
N GLY A 446 2.99 31.58 33.01
CA GLY A 446 2.10 31.56 31.86
C GLY A 446 2.83 31.84 30.54
N SER A 447 3.77 32.78 30.56
CA SER A 447 4.59 33.12 29.39
C SER A 447 5.52 31.96 29.00
N LEU A 448 6.18 31.34 29.97
CA LEU A 448 7.01 30.14 29.75
C LEU A 448 6.18 28.93 29.30
N CYS A 449 4.98 28.76 29.86
CA CYS A 449 4.02 27.72 29.49
C CYS A 449 3.60 27.83 28.02
N ALA A 450 3.25 29.03 27.57
CA ALA A 450 2.86 29.28 26.18
C ALA A 450 4.01 28.96 25.19
N ILE A 451 5.22 29.46 25.47
CA ILE A 451 6.41 29.19 24.64
C ILE A 451 6.71 27.69 24.60
N SER A 452 6.72 27.03 25.77
CA SER A 452 6.97 25.60 25.88
C SER A 452 5.93 24.77 25.14
N GLY A 453 4.65 25.16 25.19
CA GLY A 453 3.56 24.50 24.46
C GLY A 453 3.76 24.51 22.95
N VAL A 454 4.06 25.69 22.39
CA VAL A 454 4.35 25.85 20.95
C VAL A 454 5.53 24.97 20.54
N LEU A 455 6.64 25.00 21.29
CA LEU A 455 7.81 24.17 21.00
C LEU A 455 7.49 22.67 21.10
N THR A 456 6.71 22.27 22.11
CA THR A 456 6.32 20.86 22.33
C THR A 456 5.48 20.32 21.18
N ILE A 457 4.54 21.11 20.64
CA ILE A 457 3.71 20.72 19.50
C ILE A 457 4.51 20.77 18.20
N ALA A 458 5.41 21.74 18.04
CA ALA A 458 6.18 21.94 16.82
C ALA A 458 7.18 20.80 16.51
N LEU A 459 7.68 20.07 17.52
CA LEU A 459 8.70 19.03 17.28
C LEU A 459 8.14 17.74 16.64
N PRO A 460 7.03 17.12 17.12
CA PRO A 460 6.55 15.84 16.58
C PRO A 460 5.68 16.01 15.33
N VAL A 461 5.01 17.16 15.17
CA VAL A 461 4.07 17.40 14.05
C VAL A 461 4.73 17.27 12.68
N PRO A 462 5.93 17.84 12.39
CA PRO A 462 6.60 17.68 11.11
C PRO A 462 6.88 16.21 10.74
N VAL A 463 7.21 15.37 11.73
CA VAL A 463 7.44 13.94 11.49
C VAL A 463 6.13 13.24 11.10
N ILE A 464 5.03 13.55 11.80
CA ILE A 464 3.70 13.01 11.48
C ILE A 464 3.26 13.48 10.08
N VAL A 465 3.49 14.75 9.75
CA VAL A 465 3.18 15.33 8.43
C VAL A 465 4.03 14.69 7.33
N SER A 466 5.32 14.44 7.57
CA SER A 466 6.19 13.75 6.64
C SER A 466 5.70 12.32 6.35
N ASN A 467 5.29 11.59 7.39
CA ASN A 467 4.70 10.26 7.23
C ASN A 467 3.37 10.32 6.47
N PHE A 468 2.52 11.30 6.76
CA PHE A 468 1.27 11.52 6.01
C PHE A 468 1.56 11.77 4.53
N ASN A 469 2.52 12.65 4.25
CA ASN A 469 2.89 13.02 2.89
C ASN A 469 3.41 11.80 2.11
N TYR A 470 4.25 11.00 2.76
CA TYR A 470 4.74 9.74 2.20
C TYR A 470 3.59 8.78 1.83
N PHE A 471 2.67 8.49 2.76
CA PHE A 471 1.55 7.57 2.48
C PHE A 471 0.55 8.16 1.47
N TYR A 472 0.35 9.47 1.48
CA TYR A 472 -0.54 10.16 0.55
C TYR A 472 -0.01 10.14 -0.89
N HIS A 473 1.26 10.51 -1.10
CA HIS A 473 1.88 10.45 -2.42
C HIS A 473 1.98 9.03 -2.94
N ARG A 474 2.38 8.07 -2.10
CA ARG A 474 2.46 6.66 -2.49
C ARG A 474 1.12 6.11 -2.97
N GLU A 475 0.01 6.41 -2.27
CA GLU A 475 -1.31 5.97 -2.74
C GLU A 475 -1.72 6.66 -4.05
N ASN A 476 -1.39 7.94 -4.23
CA ASN A 476 -1.66 8.65 -5.49
C ASN A 476 -0.85 8.07 -6.66
N GLU A 477 0.42 7.75 -6.44
CA GLU A 477 1.29 7.11 -7.44
C GLU A 477 0.79 5.71 -7.81
N GLN A 478 0.39 4.90 -6.82
CA GLN A 478 -0.21 3.59 -7.07
C GLN A 478 -1.47 3.70 -7.93
N ARG A 479 -2.33 4.70 -7.69
CA ARG A 479 -3.51 4.94 -8.52
C ARG A 479 -3.15 5.35 -9.95
N ALA A 480 -2.16 6.22 -10.11
CA ALA A 480 -1.68 6.61 -11.44
C ALA A 480 -1.12 5.39 -12.20
N ALA A 481 -0.33 4.56 -11.51
CA ALA A 481 0.19 3.31 -12.07
C ALA A 481 -0.94 2.34 -12.46
N GLU A 482 -1.93 2.11 -11.61
CA GLU A 482 -3.11 1.29 -11.93
C GLU A 482 -3.88 1.81 -13.15
N GLN A 483 -4.10 3.12 -13.23
CA GLN A 483 -4.79 3.74 -14.36
C GLN A 483 -4.00 3.56 -15.65
N SER A 484 -2.68 3.78 -15.60
CA SER A 484 -1.79 3.56 -16.74
C SER A 484 -1.78 2.10 -17.19
N LYS A 485 -1.81 1.15 -16.24
CA LYS A 485 -1.87 -0.28 -16.53
C LYS A 485 -3.18 -0.67 -17.19
N LYS A 486 -4.32 -0.23 -16.64
CA LYS A 486 -5.66 -0.43 -17.23
C LYS A 486 -5.75 0.16 -18.63
N GLU A 487 -5.12 1.31 -18.87
CA GLU A 487 -5.05 1.94 -20.19
C GLU A 487 -4.18 1.14 -21.17
N LYS A 488 -3.00 0.65 -20.74
CA LYS A 488 -2.14 -0.24 -21.53
C LYS A 488 -2.88 -1.53 -21.90
N GLU A 489 -3.50 -2.20 -20.93
CA GLU A 489 -4.30 -3.42 -21.15
C GLU A 489 -5.45 -3.17 -22.13
N ARG A 490 -6.15 -2.03 -21.99
CA ARG A 490 -7.21 -1.63 -22.92
C ARG A 490 -6.67 -1.42 -24.34
N LYS A 491 -5.55 -0.69 -24.50
CA LYS A 491 -4.90 -0.47 -25.80
C LYS A 491 -4.43 -1.78 -26.43
N GLU A 492 -3.90 -2.71 -25.65
CA GLU A 492 -3.52 -4.05 -26.13
C GLU A 492 -4.72 -4.90 -26.54
N ALA A 493 -5.83 -4.82 -25.80
CA ALA A 493 -7.06 -5.52 -26.17
C ALA A 493 -7.66 -4.95 -27.46
N GLU A 494 -7.65 -3.63 -27.63
CA GLU A 494 -8.06 -2.94 -28.86
C GLU A 494 -7.15 -3.33 -30.05
N ARG A 495 -5.82 -3.46 -29.84
CA ARG A 495 -4.88 -3.95 -30.86
C ARG A 495 -5.19 -5.41 -31.26
N ARG A 496 -5.35 -6.31 -30.29
CA ARG A 496 -5.71 -7.71 -30.56
C ARG A 496 -7.04 -7.84 -31.30
N GLN A 497 -8.04 -7.01 -30.99
CA GLN A 497 -9.29 -7.01 -31.73
C GLN A 497 -9.11 -6.56 -33.19
N LYS A 498 -8.27 -5.55 -33.45
CA LYS A 498 -7.97 -5.11 -34.81
C LYS A 498 -7.25 -6.19 -35.61
N GLU A 499 -6.23 -6.82 -35.03
CA GLU A 499 -5.51 -7.94 -35.65
C GLU A 499 -6.45 -9.11 -36.00
N LEU A 500 -7.39 -9.45 -35.11
CA LEU A 500 -8.40 -10.48 -35.39
C LEU A 500 -9.38 -10.07 -36.51
N GLN A 501 -9.78 -8.80 -36.57
CA GLN A 501 -10.64 -8.28 -37.64
C GLN A 501 -9.93 -8.27 -39.00
N GLU A 502 -8.64 -7.90 -39.03
CA GLU A 502 -7.80 -7.95 -40.23
C GLU A 502 -7.66 -9.40 -40.74
N GLN A 503 -7.35 -10.35 -39.85
CA GLN A 503 -7.29 -11.78 -40.21
C GLN A 503 -8.64 -12.35 -40.69
N GLU A 504 -9.76 -11.90 -40.14
CA GLU A 504 -11.09 -12.28 -40.63
C GLU A 504 -11.39 -11.68 -42.01
N GLN A 505 -10.97 -10.45 -42.29
CA GLN A 505 -11.10 -9.83 -43.61
C GLN A 505 -10.23 -10.54 -44.66
N GLU A 506 -8.98 -10.85 -44.35
CA GLU A 506 -8.08 -11.61 -45.23
C GLU A 506 -8.66 -12.98 -45.57
N ARG A 507 -9.13 -13.75 -44.56
CA ARG A 507 -9.78 -15.04 -44.80
C ARG A 507 -11.00 -14.94 -45.70
N LYS A 508 -11.78 -13.86 -45.59
CA LYS A 508 -12.99 -13.64 -46.39
C LYS A 508 -12.66 -13.26 -47.84
N TYR A 509 -11.55 -12.56 -48.06
CA TYR A 509 -11.06 -12.23 -49.41
C TYR A 509 -10.52 -13.50 -50.11
N ASP A 510 -9.72 -14.31 -49.41
CA ASP A 510 -9.20 -15.59 -49.94
C ASP A 510 -10.30 -16.61 -50.28
N THR A 511 -11.44 -16.60 -49.56
CA THR A 511 -12.57 -17.49 -49.88
C THR A 511 -13.35 -17.06 -51.13
N ILE A 512 -13.28 -15.78 -51.53
CA ILE A 512 -13.95 -15.27 -52.73
C ILE A 512 -13.17 -15.66 -53.99
N ASP A 513 -11.84 -15.64 -53.94
CA ASP A 513 -10.98 -16.00 -55.09
C ASP A 513 -11.02 -17.50 -55.44
N HIS A 514 -11.42 -18.38 -54.51
CA HIS A 514 -11.59 -19.81 -54.80
C HIS A 514 -12.96 -20.19 -55.41
N ASN A 515 -13.96 -19.32 -55.34
CA ASN A 515 -15.27 -19.56 -55.94
C ASN A 515 -15.48 -18.81 -57.29
N GLY A 516 -14.47 -18.09 -57.78
CA GLY A 516 -14.55 -17.21 -58.95
C GLY A 516 -14.27 -17.86 -60.32
N MET A 517 -13.96 -19.16 -60.41
CA MET A 517 -13.57 -19.79 -61.68
C MET A 517 -14.70 -20.42 -62.52
N ASN A 518 -15.97 -20.23 -62.16
CA ASN A 518 -17.11 -20.65 -62.99
C ASN A 518 -18.06 -19.47 -63.23
N GLY A 519 -17.78 -18.66 -64.25
CA GLY A 519 -18.79 -17.77 -64.83
C GLY A 519 -19.53 -18.45 -65.99
N PRO A 520 -20.83 -18.23 -66.17
CA PRO A 520 -21.43 -18.09 -67.48
C PRO A 520 -21.51 -16.59 -67.88
N GLU A 521 -21.68 -16.39 -69.17
CA GLU A 521 -21.47 -15.17 -69.96
C GLU A 521 -22.24 -13.89 -69.52
N SER A 522 -21.58 -12.76 -69.85
CA SER A 522 -22.11 -11.44 -70.26
C SER A 522 -23.37 -10.85 -69.61
N ALA A 523 -23.18 -9.70 -68.96
CA ALA A 523 -24.05 -8.53 -69.15
C ALA A 523 -23.28 -7.26 -68.80
N GLY A 524 -23.13 -6.35 -69.76
CA GLY A 524 -22.42 -5.08 -69.60
C GLY A 524 -23.16 -4.09 -68.72
N ILE A 525 -22.41 -3.21 -68.05
CA ILE A 525 -22.90 -1.93 -67.53
C ILE A 525 -21.79 -0.90 -67.73
N ASP A 526 -22.19 0.22 -68.32
CA ASP A 526 -21.38 1.29 -68.87
C ASP A 526 -20.57 2.09 -67.83
N MET A 527 -19.44 2.60 -68.31
CA MET A 527 -18.61 3.60 -67.65
C MET A 527 -19.21 4.98 -67.92
N GLU A 528 -19.82 5.63 -66.92
CA GLU A 528 -20.22 7.03 -67.01
C GLU A 528 -19.33 7.92 -66.14
N VAL A 529 -18.47 8.68 -66.82
CA VAL A 529 -17.74 9.83 -66.28
C VAL A 529 -18.66 11.03 -66.45
N VAL A 530 -19.11 11.66 -65.35
CA VAL A 530 -19.72 12.99 -65.41
C VAL A 530 -19.14 13.91 -64.35
N THR A 531 -18.49 14.94 -64.85
CA THR A 531 -18.00 16.12 -64.17
C THR A 531 -19.11 17.17 -63.94
N SER A 532 -19.06 17.81 -62.76
CA SER A 532 -19.39 19.22 -62.49
C SER A 532 -20.86 19.73 -62.45
N SER A 533 -21.07 20.64 -61.49
CA SER A 533 -21.92 21.86 -61.52
C SER A 533 -23.43 21.78 -61.25
N ASP A 534 -23.85 22.53 -60.22
CA ASP A 534 -25.09 23.31 -60.03
C ASP A 534 -26.46 22.76 -60.48
N SER A 535 -27.37 22.59 -59.51
CA SER A 535 -28.60 23.41 -59.37
C SER A 535 -29.56 22.88 -58.31
N ILE A 536 -30.12 23.80 -57.52
CA ILE A 536 -31.18 23.61 -56.51
C ILE A 536 -32.56 23.54 -57.22
N PRO A 537 -33.51 22.72 -56.73
CA PRO A 537 -34.74 23.34 -56.21
C PRO A 537 -35.26 22.75 -54.88
N SER A 538 -35.83 23.68 -54.13
CA SER A 538 -36.53 23.67 -52.84
C SER A 538 -37.93 23.02 -52.85
N HIS A 539 -38.30 22.26 -51.81
CA HIS A 539 -39.28 22.66 -50.75
C HIS A 539 -39.75 21.48 -49.84
N LEU A 540 -39.62 21.69 -48.51
CA LEU A 540 -40.47 21.28 -47.36
C LEU A 540 -40.80 19.77 -47.15
N ASN A 541 -40.75 19.16 -45.95
CA ASN A 541 -40.78 19.70 -44.59
C ASN A 541 -40.37 18.62 -43.54
N ALA A 542 -39.66 19.08 -42.49
CA ALA A 542 -39.67 18.63 -41.09
C ALA A 542 -39.47 17.13 -40.71
N ASN A 543 -38.32 16.79 -40.11
CA ASN A 543 -38.12 16.91 -38.65
C ASN A 543 -36.69 16.58 -38.20
N LYS A 544 -36.25 17.34 -37.20
CA LYS A 544 -34.88 17.48 -36.69
C LYS A 544 -34.44 16.30 -35.80
N HIS A 545 -33.23 15.80 -36.03
CA HIS A 545 -32.24 15.57 -34.97
C HIS A 545 -30.83 15.86 -35.51
N LYS A 546 -30.23 16.95 -35.03
CA LYS A 546 -28.86 17.38 -35.36
C LYS A 546 -27.86 16.48 -34.63
N ALA A 547 -27.10 15.70 -35.39
CA ALA A 547 -25.75 15.28 -35.01
C ALA A 547 -24.79 16.30 -35.65
N ASN A 548 -24.01 17.00 -34.82
CA ASN A 548 -22.92 17.83 -35.30
C ASN A 548 -21.67 16.95 -35.50
N THR A 549 -21.25 16.84 -36.74
CA THR A 549 -19.89 16.49 -37.15
C THR A 549 -18.93 17.58 -36.68
N ALA A 550 -17.89 17.22 -35.92
CA ALA A 550 -16.72 18.06 -35.73
C ALA A 550 -15.53 17.35 -36.37
N VAL A 551 -14.93 18.08 -37.30
CA VAL A 551 -13.74 17.77 -38.10
C VAL A 551 -12.55 17.52 -37.17
N VAL A 552 -11.85 16.40 -37.36
CA VAL A 552 -10.56 16.13 -36.73
C VAL A 552 -9.50 16.92 -37.49
N SER A 553 -9.17 18.10 -36.98
CA SER A 553 -7.92 18.80 -37.32
C SER A 553 -6.80 18.26 -36.44
N ASN A 554 -5.75 17.72 -37.07
CA ASN A 554 -4.49 17.42 -36.41
C ASN A 554 -3.85 18.70 -35.88
N SER A 555 -3.81 18.84 -34.55
CA SER A 555 -2.90 19.75 -33.86
C SER A 555 -2.64 19.23 -32.45
N MET A 556 -1.38 18.91 -32.16
CA MET A 556 -0.86 18.61 -30.81
C MET A 556 -1.30 19.70 -29.82
N PRO A 557 -1.73 19.37 -28.60
CA PRO A 557 -1.74 20.34 -27.52
C PRO A 557 -0.30 20.55 -27.02
N LEU A 558 0.21 21.76 -27.23
CA LEU A 558 1.32 22.32 -26.47
C LEU A 558 0.89 22.41 -25.00
N VAL A 559 1.72 21.86 -24.12
CA VAL A 559 1.59 22.04 -22.68
C VAL A 559 2.02 23.48 -22.37
N ASP A 560 1.08 24.31 -21.93
CA ASP A 560 1.36 25.63 -21.37
C ASP A 560 2.14 25.44 -20.05
N TYR A 561 3.41 25.84 -20.07
CA TYR A 561 4.14 26.20 -18.85
C TYR A 561 3.69 27.61 -18.43
N PRO A 562 3.26 27.83 -17.17
CA PRO A 562 3.08 29.19 -16.67
C PRO A 562 4.47 29.80 -16.47
N ASP A 563 4.87 30.66 -17.40
CA ASP A 563 6.14 31.37 -17.32
C ASP A 563 6.01 32.71 -16.59
N SER A 564 7.06 33.00 -15.81
CA SER A 564 7.40 34.25 -15.11
C SER A 564 6.63 34.63 -13.83
N THR A 565 7.29 34.44 -12.68
CA THR A 565 8.03 35.54 -12.02
C THR A 565 8.99 34.97 -10.96
N ILE A 566 10.20 34.57 -11.37
CA ILE A 566 11.33 34.43 -10.44
C ILE A 566 12.12 35.73 -10.53
N ARG A 567 12.00 36.54 -9.48
CA ARG A 567 12.81 37.74 -9.27
C ARG A 567 14.15 37.27 -8.70
N PHE A 568 15.23 37.49 -9.45
CA PHE A 568 16.58 37.44 -8.90
C PHE A 568 16.79 38.68 -8.03
N GLU A 569 16.92 38.51 -6.72
CA GLU A 569 17.58 39.49 -5.87
C GLU A 569 19.04 39.07 -5.68
N THR A 570 19.91 39.78 -6.40
CA THR A 570 21.34 39.86 -6.10
C THR A 570 21.57 40.98 -5.07
N GLY A 571 22.25 40.60 -3.99
CA GLY A 571 22.77 41.36 -2.84
C GLY A 571 22.77 42.88 -2.77
N VAL A 572 22.46 43.39 -1.58
CA VAL A 572 23.40 44.04 -0.64
C VAL A 572 23.07 43.56 0.78
#